data_AF-A0A1Y4A9W4-F1
#
_entry.id   AF-A0A1Y4A9W4-F1
#
_cell.length_a   1.000
_cell.length_b   1.000
_cell.length_c   1.000
_cell.angle_alpha   90.00
_cell.angle_beta   90.00
_cell.angle_gamma   90.00
#
_symmetry.space_group_name_H-M   'P 1'
#
loop_
_entity.id
_entity.type
_entity.pdbx_description
1 polymer ?
#
loop_
_entity_poly.entity_id
_entity_poly.type
_entity_poly.pdbx_seq_one_letter_code
_entity_poly.pdbx_strand_id
1 'polypeptide(L)'
;MERHPKQLHVRMSEAEIASAKRLARELEMTVSDLLRVLLQLPAEAVRGGGSLVVVDRTTAARISREMTRWGHHYNQAVHALNAIAYYLRSNDMDAPEVMEELARAERTLAGMQPGIESLRKEVSALSGSVIAALGR
;
A
#
# COMPACT_ATOMS: atom_id res chain seq x y z
N MET A 1 -28.11 -1.29 10.43
CA MET A 1 -28.12 -2.44 9.51
C MET A 1 -27.01 -3.38 9.95
N GLU A 2 -27.33 -4.63 10.23
CA GLU A 2 -26.34 -5.61 10.72
C GLU A 2 -25.35 -5.96 9.60
N ARG A 3 -24.06 -5.96 9.91
CA ARG A 3 -23.01 -5.96 8.88
C ARG A 3 -22.73 -7.34 8.28
N HIS A 4 -23.03 -8.41 9.01
CA HIS A 4 -22.90 -9.80 8.57
C HIS A 4 -24.11 -10.62 9.04
N PRO A 5 -25.24 -10.57 8.31
CA PRO A 5 -26.52 -11.14 8.77
C PRO A 5 -26.65 -12.66 8.56
N LYS A 6 -25.64 -13.32 7.98
CA LYS A 6 -25.65 -14.76 7.67
C LYS A 6 -24.65 -15.50 8.55
N GLN A 7 -25.03 -16.70 8.99
CA GLN A 7 -24.21 -17.56 9.85
C GLN A 7 -23.64 -18.74 9.06
N LEU A 8 -22.42 -19.14 9.42
CA LEU A 8 -21.74 -20.34 8.94
C LEU A 8 -21.52 -21.26 10.14
N HIS A 9 -22.03 -22.49 10.06
CA HIS A 9 -21.84 -23.50 11.11
C HIS A 9 -20.85 -24.55 10.61
N VAL A 10 -19.81 -24.80 11.40
CA VAL A 10 -18.76 -25.78 11.09
C VAL A 10 -18.58 -26.68 12.29
N ARG A 11 -18.60 -27.99 12.07
CA ARG A 11 -18.21 -28.96 13.09
C ARG A 11 -16.69 -29.05 13.12
N MET A 12 -16.13 -28.93 14.31
CA MET A 12 -14.68 -28.94 14.53
C MET A 12 -14.39 -29.76 15.78
N SER A 13 -13.27 -30.48 15.75
CA SER A 13 -12.65 -31.07 16.93
C SER A 13 -12.11 -29.99 17.87
N GLU A 14 -11.82 -30.38 19.11
CA GLU A 14 -11.21 -29.47 20.09
C GLU A 14 -9.84 -28.96 19.62
N ALA A 15 -9.05 -29.83 18.98
CA ALA A 15 -7.73 -29.47 18.46
C ALA A 15 -7.81 -28.40 17.36
N GLU A 16 -8.77 -28.53 16.44
CA GLU A 16 -8.99 -27.56 15.37
C GLU A 16 -9.43 -26.19 15.92
N ILE A 17 -10.37 -26.17 16.88
CA ILE A 17 -10.80 -24.92 17.53
C ILE A 17 -9.65 -24.27 18.29
N ALA A 18 -8.84 -25.07 19.01
CA ALA A 18 -7.69 -24.56 19.73
C ALA A 18 -6.67 -23.95 18.77
N SER A 19 -6.43 -24.59 17.62
CA SER A 19 -5.55 -24.08 16.57
C SER A 19 -6.03 -22.75 16.00
N ALA A 20 -7.31 -22.67 15.61
CA ALA A 20 -7.91 -21.44 15.08
C ALA A 20 -7.84 -20.28 16.09
N LYS A 21 -8.11 -20.55 17.37
CA LYS A 21 -8.02 -19.53 18.44
C LYS A 21 -6.60 -19.06 18.69
N ARG A 22 -5.60 -19.94 18.63
CA ARG A 22 -4.19 -19.55 18.76
C ARG A 22 -3.77 -18.65 17.61
N LEU A 23 -4.01 -19.09 16.37
CA LEU A 23 -3.66 -18.32 15.18
C LEU A 23 -4.36 -16.96 15.15
N ALA A 24 -5.64 -16.91 15.49
CA ALA A 24 -6.37 -15.64 15.57
C ALA A 24 -5.74 -14.69 16.59
N ARG A 25 -5.29 -15.21 17.75
CA ARG A 25 -4.61 -14.39 18.76
C ARG A 25 -3.25 -13.88 18.29
N GLU A 26 -2.44 -14.74 17.68
CA GLU A 26 -1.12 -14.38 17.13
C GLU A 26 -1.23 -13.29 16.05
N LEU A 27 -2.31 -13.30 15.27
CA LEU A 27 -2.58 -12.30 14.23
C LEU A 27 -3.41 -11.11 14.71
N GLU A 28 -3.70 -11.00 16.01
CA GLU A 28 -4.55 -9.94 16.60
C GLU A 28 -5.94 -9.84 15.92
N MET A 29 -6.50 -11.00 15.61
CA MET A 29 -7.80 -11.18 14.98
C MET A 29 -8.81 -11.87 15.89
N THR A 30 -10.09 -11.57 15.66
CA THR A 30 -11.16 -12.47 16.13
C THR A 30 -11.16 -13.73 15.26
N VAL A 31 -11.65 -14.85 15.78
CA VAL A 31 -11.79 -16.09 14.98
C VAL A 31 -12.68 -15.85 13.74
N SER A 32 -13.71 -15.02 13.88
CA SER A 32 -14.58 -14.63 12.76
C SER A 32 -13.84 -13.81 11.71
N ASP A 33 -12.92 -12.93 12.11
CA ASP A 33 -12.09 -12.18 11.16
C ASP A 33 -11.11 -13.08 10.42
N LEU A 34 -10.44 -13.98 11.15
CA LEU A 34 -9.56 -15.00 10.55
C LEU A 34 -10.31 -15.80 9.48
N LEU A 35 -11.52 -16.29 9.80
CA LEU A 35 -12.35 -17.02 8.83
C LEU A 35 -12.72 -16.16 7.62
N ARG A 36 -13.17 -14.92 7.83
CA ARG A 36 -13.52 -14.00 6.73
C ARG A 36 -12.33 -13.67 5.83
N VAL A 37 -11.14 -13.57 6.40
CA VAL A 37 -9.89 -13.35 5.68
C VAL A 37 -9.53 -14.57 4.85
N LEU A 38 -9.58 -15.77 5.44
CA LEU A 38 -9.29 -17.02 4.72
C LEU A 38 -10.30 -17.29 3.60
N LEU A 39 -11.58 -16.94 3.78
CA LEU A 39 -12.62 -17.08 2.77
C LEU A 39 -12.43 -16.16 1.55
N GLN A 40 -11.54 -15.16 1.62
CA GLN A 40 -11.19 -14.32 0.48
C GLN A 40 -10.11 -14.94 -0.42
N LEU A 41 -9.53 -16.08 -0.04
CA LEU A 41 -8.55 -16.78 -0.87
C LEU A 41 -9.19 -17.39 -2.13
N PRO A 42 -8.74 -17.05 -3.34
CA PRO A 42 -9.16 -17.71 -4.56
C PRO A 42 -8.65 -19.15 -4.60
N ALA A 43 -9.41 -20.04 -5.25
CA ALA A 43 -9.12 -21.48 -5.27
C ALA A 43 -7.74 -21.80 -5.86
N GLU A 44 -7.28 -20.99 -6.82
CA GLU A 44 -5.98 -21.07 -7.46
C GLU A 44 -4.85 -20.86 -6.44
N ALA A 45 -5.00 -19.87 -5.56
CA ALA A 45 -4.02 -19.58 -4.51
C ALA A 45 -4.00 -20.66 -3.42
N VAL A 46 -5.16 -21.22 -3.06
CA VAL A 46 -5.24 -22.32 -2.09
C VAL A 46 -4.50 -23.56 -2.61
N ARG A 47 -4.67 -23.90 -3.89
CA ARG A 47 -4.00 -25.06 -4.51
C ARG A 47 -2.49 -24.85 -4.70
N GLY A 48 -2.08 -23.61 -4.95
CA GLY A 48 -0.68 -23.23 -5.19
C GLY A 48 0.13 -22.90 -3.94
N GLY A 49 -0.46 -22.94 -2.74
CA GLY A 49 0.21 -22.54 -1.50
C GLY A 49 0.51 -21.04 -1.45
N GLY A 50 -0.35 -20.21 -2.04
CA GLY A 50 -0.16 -18.77 -2.13
C GLY A 50 -0.17 -18.06 -0.77
N SER A 51 0.56 -16.96 -0.67
CA SER A 51 0.59 -16.09 0.50
C SER A 51 -0.64 -15.18 0.55
N LEU A 52 -1.23 -15.05 1.74
CA LEU A 52 -2.32 -14.13 2.04
C LEU A 52 -1.79 -12.91 2.79
N VAL A 53 -2.03 -11.73 2.23
CA VAL A 53 -1.66 -10.45 2.84
C VAL A 53 -2.95 -9.76 3.26
N VAL A 54 -3.04 -9.43 4.54
CA VAL A 54 -4.25 -8.81 5.10
C VAL A 54 -3.99 -7.34 5.33
N VAL A 55 -4.83 -6.50 4.74
CA VAL A 55 -4.76 -5.05 4.91
C VAL A 55 -6.04 -4.60 5.61
N ASP A 56 -5.90 -4.07 6.83
CA ASP A 56 -7.02 -3.46 7.53
C ASP A 56 -7.38 -2.08 6.96
N ARG A 57 -8.58 -1.57 7.26
CA ARG A 57 -9.07 -0.29 6.75
C ARG A 57 -8.17 0.88 7.15
N THR A 58 -7.67 0.91 8.38
CA THR A 58 -6.81 2.00 8.89
C THR A 58 -5.50 2.05 8.11
N THR A 59 -4.91 0.89 7.88
CA THR A 59 -3.69 0.70 7.11
C THR A 59 -3.93 1.08 5.64
N ALA A 60 -5.01 0.61 5.02
CA ALA A 60 -5.39 1.02 3.66
C ALA A 60 -5.57 2.54 3.53
N ALA A 61 -6.25 3.17 4.49
CA ALA A 61 -6.44 4.61 4.52
C ALA A 61 -5.12 5.38 4.70
N ARG A 62 -4.20 4.85 5.52
CA ARG A 62 -2.87 5.44 5.71
C ARG A 62 -2.04 5.37 4.42
N ILE A 63 -2.04 4.21 3.76
CA ILE A 63 -1.36 4.01 2.46
C ILE A 63 -1.91 5.00 1.43
N SER A 64 -3.24 5.12 1.34
CA SER A 64 -3.89 6.06 0.41
C SER A 64 -3.48 7.53 0.65
N ARG A 65 -3.38 7.94 1.93
CA ARG A 65 -2.92 9.30 2.29
C ARG A 65 -1.47 9.54 1.90
N GLU A 66 -0.58 8.59 2.19
CA GLU A 66 0.84 8.70 1.81
C GLU A 66 1.03 8.73 0.29
N MET A 67 0.30 7.89 -0.46
CA MET A 67 0.32 7.93 -1.92
C MET A 67 -0.09 9.30 -2.46
N THR A 68 -1.15 9.89 -1.89
CA THR A 68 -1.62 11.24 -2.28
C THR A 68 -0.55 12.29 -2.00
N ARG A 69 0.11 12.21 -0.85
CA ARG A 69 1.19 13.12 -0.45
C ARG A 69 2.39 13.02 -1.41
N TRP A 70 2.81 11.81 -1.78
CA TRP A 70 3.88 11.65 -2.78
C TRP A 70 3.49 12.16 -4.16
N GLY A 71 2.24 11.96 -4.58
CA GLY A 71 1.71 12.56 -5.80
C GLY A 71 1.83 14.09 -5.79
N HIS A 72 1.56 14.71 -4.64
CA HIS A 72 1.70 16.16 -4.48
C HIS A 72 3.18 16.62 -4.58
N HIS A 73 4.10 15.90 -3.94
CA HIS A 73 5.54 16.18 -4.05
C HIS A 73 6.08 16.01 -5.47
N TYR A 74 5.64 14.95 -6.17
CA TYR A 74 5.99 14.75 -7.57
C TYR A 74 5.49 15.91 -8.46
N ASN A 75 4.23 16.31 -8.27
CA ASN A 75 3.64 17.41 -9.04
C ASN A 75 4.36 18.74 -8.77
N GLN A 76 4.80 18.99 -7.53
CA GLN A 76 5.61 20.16 -7.19
C GLN A 76 6.95 20.16 -7.94
N ALA A 77 7.64 19.01 -8.01
CA ALA A 77 8.88 18.90 -8.76
C ALA A 77 8.66 19.15 -10.26
N VAL A 78 7.59 18.60 -10.84
CA VAL A 78 7.21 18.85 -12.25
C VAL A 78 6.90 20.32 -12.50
N HIS A 79 6.19 20.99 -11.59
CA HIS A 79 5.91 22.42 -11.71
C HIS A 79 7.17 23.28 -11.66
N ALA A 80 8.12 22.97 -10.76
CA ALA A 80 9.41 23.65 -10.72
C ALA A 80 10.17 23.48 -12.05
N LEU A 81 10.23 22.25 -12.58
CA LEU A 81 10.86 21.97 -13.87
C LEU A 81 10.18 22.71 -15.04
N ASN A 82 8.85 22.76 -15.05
CA ASN A 82 8.10 23.48 -16.08
C ASN A 82 8.31 25.00 -15.99
N ALA A 83 8.44 25.56 -14.78
CA ALA A 83 8.76 26.96 -14.58
C ALA A 83 10.16 27.29 -15.14
N ILE A 84 11.17 26.48 -14.81
CA ILE A 84 12.53 26.60 -15.38
C ILE A 84 12.48 26.58 -16.91
N ALA A 85 11.76 25.62 -17.49
CA ALA A 85 11.64 25.48 -18.94
C ALA A 85 10.88 26.64 -19.60
N TYR A 86 9.93 27.27 -18.91
CA TYR A 86 9.25 28.47 -19.38
C TYR A 86 10.21 29.66 -19.42
N TYR A 87 10.91 29.93 -18.32
CA TYR A 87 11.82 31.07 -18.20
C TYR A 87 13.04 30.98 -19.12
N LEU A 88 13.57 29.77 -19.34
CA LEU A 88 14.59 29.51 -20.36
C LEU A 88 14.12 29.82 -21.78
N ARG A 89 12.83 29.60 -22.08
CA ARG A 89 12.25 29.88 -23.40
C ARG A 89 11.89 31.35 -23.60
N SER A 90 11.51 32.06 -22.53
CA SER A 90 11.21 33.49 -22.58
C SER A 90 12.46 34.39 -22.47
N ASN A 91 13.64 33.81 -22.26
CA ASN A 91 14.92 34.53 -22.08
C ASN A 91 14.88 35.52 -20.90
N ASP A 92 14.08 35.19 -19.88
CA ASP A 92 13.61 36.11 -18.83
C ASP A 92 14.11 35.68 -17.44
N MET A 93 15.22 34.93 -17.40
CA MET A 93 15.88 34.45 -16.18
C MET A 93 17.37 34.26 -16.46
N ASP A 94 18.21 34.79 -15.58
CA ASP A 94 19.66 34.67 -15.73
C ASP A 94 20.13 33.24 -15.37
N ALA A 95 21.20 32.78 -16.02
CA ALA A 95 21.74 31.43 -15.87
C ALA A 95 21.92 30.93 -14.40
N PRO A 96 22.27 31.76 -13.40
CA PRO A 96 22.38 31.33 -12.00
C PRO A 96 21.04 30.89 -11.39
N GLU A 97 19.94 31.59 -11.69
CA GLU A 97 18.61 31.29 -11.13
C GLU A 97 18.06 29.96 -11.69
N VAL A 98 18.29 29.71 -12.98
CA VAL A 98 17.98 28.43 -13.64
C VAL A 98 18.71 27.27 -12.95
N MET A 99 20.01 27.45 -12.69
CA MET A 99 20.85 26.42 -12.07
C MET A 99 20.44 26.14 -10.62
N GLU A 100 20.03 27.16 -9.87
CA GLU A 100 19.55 26.99 -8.50
C GLU A 100 18.24 26.19 -8.43
N GLU A 101 17.27 26.54 -9.29
CA GLU A 101 15.99 25.83 -9.33
C GLU A 101 16.12 24.42 -9.89
N LEU A 102 17.02 24.19 -10.86
CA LEU A 102 17.33 22.85 -11.35
C LEU A 102 17.94 21.99 -10.23
N ALA A 103 18.91 22.54 -9.49
CA ALA A 103 19.52 21.85 -8.36
C ALA A 103 18.50 21.59 -7.23
N ARG A 104 17.52 22.48 -7.03
CA ARG A 104 16.40 22.26 -6.09
C ARG A 104 15.53 21.08 -6.54
N ALA A 105 15.14 21.04 -7.81
CA ALA A 105 14.35 19.94 -8.37
C ALA A 105 15.09 18.60 -8.32
N GLU A 106 16.37 18.58 -8.67
CA GLU A 106 17.23 17.39 -8.59
C GLU A 106 17.34 16.85 -7.16
N ARG A 107 17.57 17.71 -6.16
CA ARG A 107 17.61 17.31 -4.74
C ARG A 107 16.28 16.72 -4.30
N THR A 108 15.16 17.32 -4.70
CA THR A 108 13.82 16.81 -4.37
C THR A 108 13.58 15.44 -4.97
N LEU A 109 13.90 15.25 -6.26
CA LEU A 109 13.73 13.96 -6.95
C LEU A 109 14.67 12.88 -6.40
N ALA A 110 15.94 13.22 -6.17
CA ALA A 110 16.92 12.31 -5.57
C ALA A 110 16.51 11.87 -4.16
N GLY A 111 15.89 12.76 -3.37
CA GLY A 111 15.35 12.42 -2.05
C GLY A 111 14.16 11.44 -2.10
N MET A 112 13.39 11.43 -3.19
CA MET A 112 12.26 10.50 -3.37
C MET A 112 12.73 9.10 -3.82
N GLN A 113 13.85 9.02 -4.51
CA GLN A 113 14.29 7.81 -5.22
C GLN A 113 14.48 6.58 -4.32
N PRO A 114 15.13 6.68 -3.13
CA PRO A 114 15.25 5.54 -2.23
C PRO A 114 13.89 5.02 -1.73
N GLY A 115 12.94 5.92 -1.48
CA GLY A 115 11.58 5.57 -1.07
C GLY A 115 10.84 4.83 -2.18
N ILE A 116 10.93 5.33 -3.42
CA ILE A 116 10.35 4.68 -4.60
C ILE A 116 10.96 3.29 -4.81
N GLU A 117 12.28 3.14 -4.69
CA GLU A 117 12.99 1.87 -4.85
C GLU A 117 12.55 0.85 -3.78
N SER A 118 12.47 1.27 -2.51
CA SER A 118 12.00 0.43 -1.41
C SER A 118 10.56 -0.04 -1.65
N LEU A 119 9.66 0.87 -2.02
CA LEU A 119 8.28 0.49 -2.31
C LEU A 119 8.17 -0.43 -3.50
N ARG A 120 8.92 -0.18 -4.57
CA ARG A 120 8.91 -1.05 -5.74
C ARG A 120 9.30 -2.48 -5.35
N LYS A 121 10.32 -2.63 -4.51
CA LYS A 121 10.75 -3.93 -4.00
C LYS A 121 9.66 -4.60 -3.15
N GLU A 122 9.06 -3.87 -2.22
CA GLU A 122 8.00 -4.40 -1.35
C GLU A 122 6.74 -4.78 -2.15
N VAL A 123 6.28 -3.91 -3.04
CA VAL A 123 5.13 -4.18 -3.93
C VAL A 123 5.44 -5.35 -4.87
N SER A 124 6.67 -5.46 -5.38
CA SER A 124 7.07 -6.61 -6.19
C SER A 124 7.10 -7.92 -5.39
N ALA A 125 7.47 -7.88 -4.11
CA ALA A 125 7.40 -9.04 -3.22
C ALA A 125 5.95 -9.45 -2.89
N LEU A 126 5.04 -8.47 -2.88
CA LEU A 126 3.60 -8.70 -2.74
C LEU A 126 2.93 -9.12 -4.05
N SER A 127 3.57 -8.89 -5.20
CA SER A 127 3.05 -9.26 -6.52
C SER A 127 2.95 -10.79 -6.63
N GLY A 128 1.72 -11.30 -6.66
CA GLY A 128 1.42 -12.74 -6.61
C GLY A 128 0.83 -13.22 -5.28
N SER A 129 0.81 -12.36 -4.26
CA SER A 129 0.04 -12.60 -3.03
C SER A 129 -1.43 -12.23 -3.23
N VAL A 130 -2.30 -12.91 -2.49
CA VAL A 130 -3.72 -12.55 -2.42
C VAL A 130 -3.88 -11.45 -1.37
N ILE A 131 -4.56 -10.36 -1.73
CA ILE A 131 -4.87 -9.27 -0.81
C ILE A 131 -6.28 -9.52 -0.23
N ALA A 132 -6.37 -9.66 1.08
CA ALA A 132 -7.64 -9.73 1.80
C ALA A 132 -7.88 -8.43 2.58
N ALA A 133 -9.12 -7.94 2.53
CA ALA A 133 -9.56 -6.81 3.31
C ALA A 133 -10.09 -7.26 4.67
N LEU A 134 -9.57 -6.65 5.73
CA LEU A 134 -10.13 -6.79 7.07
C LEU A 134 -11.26 -5.77 7.22
N GLY A 135 -12.49 -6.27 7.25
CA GLY A 135 -13.65 -5.41 7.12
C GLY A 135 -13.83 -4.37 8.23
N ARG A 136 -13.14 -4.42 9.36
CA ARG A 136 -13.45 -3.57 10.54
C ARG A 136 -13.69 -2.10 10.19
#